data_AF-A0A498IWR4-F1
#
_entry.id   AF-A0A498IWR4-F1
#
_cell.length_a   1.000
_cell.length_b   1.000
_cell.length_c   1.000
_cell.angle_alpha   90.00
_cell.angle_beta   90.00
_cell.angle_gamma   90.00
#
_symmetry.space_group_name_H-M   'P 1'
#
loop_
_entity.id
_entity.type
_entity.pdbx_description
1 polymer ?
#
loop_
_entity_poly.entity_id
_entity_poly.type
_entity_poly.pdbx_seq_one_letter_code
_entity_poly.pdbx_strand_id
1 'polypeptide(L)'
;MHGLNDTEAEALLAALISAVERGFDVIQVETDSKVLVDMLQGKNQPYAVIEGLLYDIKCLQMQLRLVEFIFILRNCNRAAHLMASFVSRIGGSHT
;
A
#
# COMPACT_ATOMS: atom_id res chain seq x y z
N MET A 1 -8.36 -9.68 -11.26
CA MET A 1 -7.93 -8.31 -10.94
C MET A 1 -8.23 -7.88 -9.49
N HIS A 2 -8.95 -8.65 -8.66
CA HIS A 2 -9.19 -8.29 -7.25
C HIS A 2 -7.92 -8.42 -6.37
N GLY A 3 -7.24 -9.58 -6.38
CA GLY A 3 -6.13 -9.85 -5.43
C GLY A 3 -4.87 -8.98 -5.53
N LEU A 4 -4.66 -8.24 -6.63
CA LEU A 4 -3.52 -7.32 -6.76
C LEU A 4 -3.68 -6.10 -5.85
N ASN A 5 -4.89 -5.54 -5.79
CA ASN A 5 -5.17 -4.37 -4.95
C ASN A 5 -5.12 -4.74 -3.46
N ASP A 6 -5.53 -5.95 -3.12
CA ASP A 6 -5.48 -6.48 -1.74
C ASP A 6 -4.02 -6.55 -1.27
N THR A 7 -3.14 -7.12 -2.09
CA THR A 7 -1.70 -7.24 -1.79
C THR A 7 -1.03 -5.87 -1.66
N GLU A 8 -1.41 -4.91 -2.52
CA GLU A 8 -0.87 -3.54 -2.45
C GLU A 8 -1.35 -2.78 -1.22
N ALA A 9 -2.61 -2.96 -0.82
CA ALA A 9 -3.15 -2.38 0.40
C ALA A 9 -2.48 -2.97 1.65
N GLU A 10 -2.25 -4.27 1.69
CA GLU A 10 -1.49 -4.94 2.76
C GLU A 10 -0.05 -4.43 2.84
N ALA A 11 0.63 -4.31 1.70
CA ALA A 11 1.99 -3.77 1.65
C ALA A 11 2.05 -2.32 2.14
N LEU A 12 1.06 -1.50 1.79
CA LEU A 12 0.94 -0.12 2.26
C LEU A 12 0.69 -0.06 3.77
N LEU A 13 -0.21 -0.90 4.29
CA LEU A 13 -0.48 -1.02 5.72
C LEU A 13 0.79 -1.38 6.50
N ALA A 14 1.53 -2.41 6.05
CA ALA A 14 2.79 -2.83 6.66
C ALA A 14 3.85 -1.72 6.62
N ALA A 15 3.93 -0.96 5.52
CA ALA A 15 4.85 0.16 5.40
C ALA A 15 4.53 1.28 6.41
N LEU A 16 3.25 1.63 6.58
CA LEU A 16 2.82 2.64 7.55
C LEU A 16 3.06 2.21 9.00
N ILE A 17 2.76 0.95 9.34
CA ILE A 17 3.05 0.40 10.68
C ILE A 17 4.55 0.51 10.97
N SER A 18 5.40 0.03 10.06
CA SER A 18 6.84 0.10 10.25
C SER A 18 7.35 1.53 10.37
N ALA A 19 6.72 2.47 9.64
CA ALA A 19 7.11 3.87 9.72
C ALA A 19 6.74 4.51 11.07
N VAL A 20 5.56 4.21 11.61
CA VAL A 20 5.13 4.62 12.95
C VAL A 20 6.07 4.04 14.02
N GLU A 21 6.38 2.74 13.95
CA GLU A 21 7.29 2.07 14.89
C GLU A 21 8.70 2.67 14.89
N ARG A 22 9.14 3.20 13.74
CA ARG A 22 10.44 3.87 13.57
C ARG A 22 10.41 5.36 13.94
N GLY A 23 9.25 5.89 14.33
CA GLY A 23 9.09 7.29 14.74
C GLY A 23 9.10 8.29 13.59
N PHE A 24 8.81 7.86 12.36
CA PHE A 24 8.57 8.81 11.26
C PHE A 24 7.23 9.50 11.45
N ASP A 25 7.18 10.79 11.14
CA ASP A 25 5.99 11.64 11.30
C ASP A 25 5.48 12.22 9.97
N VAL A 26 6.30 12.25 8.94
CA VAL A 26 5.99 12.69 7.58
C VAL A 26 6.37 11.60 6.60
N ILE A 27 5.38 11.12 5.85
CA ILE A 27 5.54 9.98 4.95
C ILE A 27 4.98 10.33 3.57
N GLN A 28 5.76 10.02 2.53
CA GLN A 28 5.29 9.97 1.16
C GLN A 28 5.30 8.51 0.70
N VAL A 29 4.13 8.01 0.30
CA VAL A 29 3.96 6.64 -0.20
C VAL A 29 3.76 6.70 -1.70
N GLU A 30 4.68 6.09 -2.43
CA GLU A 30 4.63 5.97 -3.88
C GLU A 30 4.16 4.55 -4.26
N THR A 31 3.12 4.46 -5.10
CA THR A 31 2.56 3.18 -5.55
C THR A 31 2.18 3.24 -7.03
N ASP A 32 2.31 2.11 -7.73
CA ASP A 32 1.81 1.93 -9.10
C ASP A 32 0.33 1.52 -9.16
N SER A 33 -0.35 1.56 -8.01
CA SER A 33 -1.79 1.31 -7.90
C SER A 33 -2.61 2.59 -7.94
N LYS A 34 -3.02 3.00 -9.15
CA LYS A 34 -3.90 4.16 -9.29
C LYS A 34 -5.24 3.97 -8.57
N VAL A 35 -5.78 2.74 -8.60
CA VAL A 35 -7.07 2.40 -7.96
C VAL A 35 -6.98 2.59 -6.45
N LEU A 36 -5.92 2.12 -5.81
CA LEU A 36 -5.71 2.27 -4.37
C LEU A 36 -5.55 3.74 -3.97
N VAL A 37 -4.77 4.52 -4.73
CA VAL A 37 -4.61 5.97 -4.48
C VAL A 37 -5.95 6.69 -4.59
N ASP A 38 -6.74 6.41 -5.63
CA ASP A 38 -8.04 7.03 -5.80
C ASP A 38 -9.03 6.64 -4.67
N MET A 39 -8.95 5.42 -4.13
CA MET A 39 -9.75 5.00 -2.96
C MET A 39 -9.32 5.68 -1.66
N LEU A 40 -8.00 5.79 -1.42
CA LEU A 40 -7.45 6.48 -0.24
C LEU A 40 -7.79 7.97 -0.24
N GLN A 41 -7.82 8.59 -1.42
CA GLN A 41 -8.21 9.98 -1.63
C GLN A 41 -9.74 10.19 -1.67
N GLY A 42 -10.54 9.13 -1.50
CA GLY A 42 -12.00 9.21 -1.51
C GLY A 42 -12.63 9.50 -2.88
N LYS A 43 -11.87 9.34 -3.97
CA LYS A 43 -12.34 9.55 -5.35
C LYS A 43 -13.11 8.34 -5.88
N ASN A 44 -12.83 7.15 -5.35
CA ASN A 44 -13.51 5.90 -5.69
C ASN A 44 -14.10 5.24 -4.43
N GLN A 45 -15.25 4.58 -4.59
CA GLN A 45 -15.80 3.74 -3.52
C GLN A 45 -14.94 2.48 -3.33
N PRO A 46 -14.63 2.10 -2.08
CA PRO A 46 -13.85 0.92 -1.80
C PRO A 46 -14.64 -0.36 -2.10
N TYR A 47 -13.95 -1.41 -2.51
CA TYR A 47 -14.53 -2.74 -2.54
C TYR A 47 -14.71 -3.25 -1.11
N ALA A 48 -15.80 -3.97 -0.84
CA ALA A 48 -16.08 -4.54 0.49
C ALA A 48 -14.92 -5.40 1.04
N VAL A 49 -14.17 -6.08 0.15
CA VAL A 49 -13.02 -6.92 0.52
C VAL A 49 -11.86 -6.10 1.11
N ILE A 50 -11.66 -4.85 0.64
CA ILE A 50 -10.51 -4.03 1.04
C ILE A 50 -10.85 -2.95 2.06
N GLU A 51 -12.14 -2.77 2.37
CA GLU A 51 -12.64 -1.69 3.20
C GLU A 51 -12.00 -1.70 4.61
N GLY A 52 -11.81 -2.90 5.18
CA GLY A 52 -11.10 -3.06 6.46
C GLY A 52 -9.65 -2.55 6.41
N LEU A 53 -8.89 -2.93 5.38
CA LEU A 53 -7.51 -2.47 5.21
C LEU A 53 -7.45 -0.95 5.04
N LEU A 54 -8.34 -0.37 4.24
CA LEU A 54 -8.41 1.08 4.06
C LEU A 54 -8.78 1.81 5.35
N TYR A 55 -9.62 1.22 6.19
CA TYR A 55 -9.96 1.77 7.50
C TYR A 55 -8.73 1.80 8.41
N ASP A 56 -7.97 0.70 8.48
CA ASP A 56 -6.75 0.62 9.30
C ASP A 56 -5.69 1.60 8.81
N ILE A 57 -5.50 1.71 7.49
CA ILE A 57 -4.61 2.69 6.86
C ILE A 57 -4.99 4.12 7.24
N LYS A 58 -6.28 4.46 7.21
CA LYS A 58 -6.76 5.79 7.64
C LYS A 58 -6.54 6.02 9.13
N CYS A 59 -6.71 5.00 9.96
CA CYS A 59 -6.42 5.10 11.39
C CYS A 59 -4.94 5.41 11.65
N LEU A 60 -4.02 4.77 10.94
CA LEU A 60 -2.59 5.07 11.02
C LEU A 60 -2.25 6.45 10.47
N GLN A 61 -2.88 6.86 9.37
CA GLN A 61 -2.71 8.19 8.81
C GLN A 61 -3.03 9.30 9.83
N MET A 62 -4.04 9.11 10.67
CA MET A 62 -4.41 10.07 11.74
C MET A 62 -3.35 10.17 12.85
N GLN A 63 -2.44 9.20 12.98
CA GLN A 63 -1.36 9.22 13.98
C GLN A 63 -0.11 9.95 13.48
N LEU A 64 -0.05 10.26 12.18
CA LEU A 64 1.10 10.86 11.51
C LEU A 64 0.82 12.34 11.23
N ARG A 65 1.87 13.18 11.22
CA ARG A 65 1.74 14.62 10.93
C ARG A 65 1.32 14.84 9.47
N LEU A 66 1.89 14.07 8.56
CA LEU A 66 1.56 14.15 7.14
C LEU A 66 1.76 12.79 6.47
N VAL A 67 0.77 12.36 5.70
CA VAL A 67 0.89 11.22 4.78
C VAL A 67 0.37 11.63 3.41
N GLU A 68 1.21 11.48 2.40
CA GLU A 68 0.84 11.73 1.01
C GLU A 68 0.90 10.43 0.20
N PHE A 69 -0.14 10.17 -0.57
CA PHE A 69 -0.23 9.01 -1.47
C PHE A 69 -0.09 9.47 -2.91
N ILE A 70 0.95 8.98 -3.60
CA ILE A 70 1.29 9.39 -4.96
C ILE A 70 1.28 8.18 -5.88
N PHE A 71 0.54 8.30 -6.98
CA PHE A 71 0.61 7.34 -8.06
C PHE A 71 1.88 7.58 -8.90
N ILE A 72 2.68 6.53 -9.08
CA ILE A 72 3.85 6.53 -9.95
C ILE A 72 3.77 5.40 -10.98
N LEU A 73 4.43 5.54 -12.13
CA LEU A 73 4.48 4.45 -13.11
C LEU A 73 5.30 3.28 -12.56
N ARG A 74 4.91 2.04 -12.85
CA ARG A 74 5.62 0.81 -12.42
C ARG A 74 7.10 0.79 -12.77
N ASN A 75 7.51 1.46 -13.86
CA ASN A 75 8.92 1.60 -14.22
C ASN A 75 9.69 2.47 -13.22
N CYS A 76 9.03 3.43 -12.58
CA CYS A 76 9.56 4.22 -11.47
C CYS A 76 9.47 3.45 -10.13
N ASN A 77 8.50 2.54 -9.99
CA ASN A 77 8.36 1.64 -8.82
C ASN A 77 9.13 0.31 -8.94
N ARG A 78 10.21 0.28 -9.73
CA ARG A 78 10.89 -0.98 -10.12
C ARG A 78 11.39 -1.76 -8.90
N ALA A 79 11.91 -1.08 -7.88
CA ALA A 79 12.45 -1.72 -6.69
C ALA A 79 11.37 -2.48 -5.89
N ALA A 80 10.26 -1.81 -5.54
CA ALA A 80 9.15 -2.46 -4.84
C ALA A 80 8.54 -3.59 -5.68
N HIS A 81 8.41 -3.36 -6.99
CA HIS A 81 7.92 -4.38 -7.91
C HIS A 81 8.82 -5.64 -7.96
N LEU A 82 10.14 -5.45 -7.99
CA LEU A 82 11.11 -6.56 -7.95
C LEU A 82 11.06 -7.30 -6.62
N MET A 83 10.91 -6.59 -5.50
CA MET A 83 10.76 -7.20 -4.17
C MET A 83 9.49 -8.05 -4.07
N ALA A 84 8.35 -7.52 -4.51
CA ALA A 84 7.10 -8.26 -4.56
C ALA A 84 7.21 -9.50 -5.46
N SER A 85 7.87 -9.36 -6.62
CA SER A 85 8.10 -10.47 -7.56
C SER A 85 9.02 -11.55 -6.98
N PHE A 86 10.05 -11.16 -6.24
CA PHE A 86 10.99 -12.07 -5.58
C PHE A 86 10.29 -12.89 -4.50
N VAL A 87 9.54 -12.24 -3.60
CA VAL A 87 8.78 -12.90 -2.54
C VAL A 87 7.72 -13.83 -3.14
N SER A 88 7.04 -13.42 -4.21
CA SER A 88 6.05 -14.28 -4.90
C SER A 88 6.68 -15.54 -5.49
N ARG A 89 7.92 -15.46 -5.98
CA ARG A 89 8.65 -16.62 -6.55
C ARG A 89 9.19 -17.56 -5.48
N ILE A 90 9.65 -17.02 -4.35
CA ILE A 90 10.22 -17.81 -3.26
C ILE A 90 9.12 -18.42 -2.38
N GLY A 91 8.07 -17.66 -2.08
CA GLY A 91 6.89 -18.13 -1.35
C GLY A 91 6.00 -19.08 -2.16
N GLY A 92 6.13 -19.09 -3.49
CA GLY A 92 5.42 -20.02 -4.38
C GLY A 92 6.07 -21.40 -4.54
N SER A 93 7.19 -21.68 -3.85
CA SER A 93 7.85 -22.99 -3.87
C SER A 93 7.55 -23.76 -2.58
N HIS A 94 6.33 -24.27 -2.45
CA HIS A 94 6.02 -25.37 -1.53
C HIS A 94 4.99 -26.30 -2.18
N THR A 95 5.50 -27.48 -2.57
CA THR A 95 4.89 -28.82 -2.72
C THR A 95 3.43 -28.95 -3.17
#